data_AF-A0A1Y5TFB4-F1
#
_entry.id   AF-A0A1Y5TFB4-F1
#
_cell.length_a   1.000
_cell.length_b   1.000
_cell.length_c   1.000
_cell.angle_alpha   90.00
_cell.angle_beta   90.00
_cell.angle_gamma   90.00
#
_symmetry.space_group_name_H-M   'P 1'
#
loop_
_entity.id
_entity.type
_entity.pdbx_description
1 polymer ?
#
loop_
_entity_poly.entity_id
_entity_poly.type
_entity_poly.pdbx_seq_one_letter_code
_entity_poly.pdbx_strand_id
1 'polypeptide(L)'
;MSDQGATGTRLRMRRMDLGLRQADVAQKAGISASYLNLIEHNRRRIGAHLTQKLAQVLEVDVRALDEGGDEAVLQPLRSAAADYPQTGVDGATADELVARFPAWAGVVTAQAARIAQLEARVQGLSDRLAHDTQIAGSLHEVISTATAIRSTASILAETPDLDAGWRARFHGNIDTDSARLAESSQALLGFLDMEIEGAGGALATPLEAAEAYLAARGFYVEEAERQEMPVFGPEVDRATRVILERWIARAGRDAALLPLDAFEQAARAVAYDPARLAARFEAPLEVVLRRLAHLPRKSASGTDHPLMGLVECDAAGVITYQHPILDFRLPRAGAACPLWPLYQALTQPGRAIARTVRMPGAARTTFECFAVAGPQGAVQFAAEPRVAATMLVRPKAADDGAGQVGPGCRLCPVKDCDSRRHPSLLGTDDTERG
;
A
#
# COMPACT_ATOMS: atom_id res chain seq x y z
N MET A 1 -36.58 30.26 7.72
CA MET A 1 -36.27 31.12 8.90
C MET A 1 -34.95 30.62 9.43
N SER A 2 -33.86 31.29 9.06
CA SER A 2 -32.47 30.88 9.30
C SER A 2 -32.13 30.86 10.78
N ASP A 3 -31.43 29.82 11.19
CA ASP A 3 -31.04 29.53 12.56
C ASP A 3 -29.85 30.42 12.99
N GLN A 4 -30.11 31.47 13.77
CA GLN A 4 -29.12 32.48 14.19
C GLN A 4 -28.28 32.05 15.42
N GLY A 5 -28.20 30.74 15.71
CA GLY A 5 -27.61 30.22 16.95
C GLY A 5 -26.13 30.55 17.17
N ALA A 6 -25.36 30.73 16.09
CA ALA A 6 -23.91 30.93 16.14
C ALA A 6 -23.44 32.38 15.87
N THR A 7 -24.34 33.30 15.53
CA THR A 7 -23.99 34.67 15.10
C THR A 7 -23.22 35.45 16.17
N GLY A 8 -23.60 35.32 17.44
CA GLY A 8 -22.96 36.03 18.55
C GLY A 8 -21.52 35.60 18.80
N THR A 9 -21.24 34.30 18.77
CA THR A 9 -19.87 33.76 18.95
C THR A 9 -18.95 34.25 17.84
N ARG A 10 -19.43 34.29 16.59
CA ARG A 10 -18.66 34.76 15.42
C ARG A 10 -18.36 36.26 15.49
N LEU A 11 -19.33 37.08 15.92
CA LEU A 11 -19.12 38.50 16.18
C LEU A 11 -18.04 38.71 17.25
N ARG A 12 -18.04 37.90 18.31
CA ARG A 12 -17.02 37.95 19.36
C ARG A 12 -15.63 37.58 18.84
N MET A 13 -15.51 36.49 18.08
CA MET A 13 -14.22 36.07 17.51
C MET A 13 -13.65 37.15 16.59
N ARG A 14 -14.46 37.67 15.65
CA ARG A 14 -14.02 38.74 14.74
C ARG A 14 -13.59 40.00 15.48
N ARG A 15 -14.31 40.36 16.56
CA ARG A 15 -13.91 41.48 17.43
C ARG A 15 -12.53 41.24 18.07
N MET A 16 -12.28 40.03 18.56
CA MET A 16 -11.01 39.66 19.18
C MET A 16 -9.87 39.66 18.16
N ASP A 17 -10.10 39.19 16.93
CA ASP A 17 -9.11 39.21 15.84
C ASP A 17 -8.71 40.64 15.45
N LEU A 18 -9.66 41.57 15.47
CA LEU A 18 -9.40 43.00 15.23
C LEU A 18 -8.81 43.73 16.45
N GLY A 19 -8.63 43.04 17.59
CA GLY A 19 -8.11 43.64 18.83
C GLY A 19 -9.02 44.71 19.44
N LEU A 20 -10.31 44.72 19.09
CA LEU A 20 -11.25 45.77 19.48
C LEU A 20 -11.86 45.49 20.87
N ARG A 21 -11.98 46.55 21.68
CA ARG A 21 -12.68 46.45 22.97
C ARG A 21 -14.19 46.37 22.72
N GLN A 22 -14.87 45.59 23.57
CA GLN A 22 -16.32 45.41 23.48
C GLN A 22 -17.09 46.74 23.60
N ALA A 23 -16.62 47.66 24.44
CA ALA A 23 -17.22 48.99 24.59
C ALA A 23 -17.16 49.81 23.29
N ASP A 24 -16.05 49.75 22.55
CA ASP A 24 -15.84 50.53 21.32
C ASP A 24 -16.76 50.03 20.20
N VAL A 25 -16.91 48.70 20.08
CA VAL A 25 -17.83 48.08 19.11
C VAL A 25 -19.28 48.39 19.46
N ALA A 26 -19.64 48.31 20.75
CA ALA A 26 -20.98 48.63 21.21
C ALA A 26 -21.34 50.10 20.91
N GLN A 27 -20.42 51.03 21.17
CA GLN A 27 -20.60 52.45 20.88
C GLN A 27 -20.79 52.70 19.37
N LYS A 28 -19.93 52.11 18.52
CA LYS A 28 -20.04 52.23 17.05
C LYS A 28 -21.34 51.61 16.52
N ALA A 29 -21.80 50.51 17.12
CA ALA A 29 -23.07 49.88 16.78
C ALA A 29 -24.30 50.60 17.37
N GLY A 30 -24.11 51.56 18.28
CA GLY A 30 -25.19 52.31 18.94
C GLY A 30 -26.00 51.47 19.93
N ILE A 31 -25.36 50.52 20.61
CA ILE A 31 -25.94 49.67 21.66
C ILE A 31 -25.10 49.76 22.94
N SER A 32 -25.65 49.32 24.09
CA SER A 32 -24.87 49.29 25.32
C SER A 32 -23.85 48.14 25.31
N ALA A 33 -22.71 48.31 25.99
CA ALA A 33 -21.70 47.26 26.13
C ALA A 33 -22.28 45.99 26.78
N SER A 34 -23.19 46.15 27.76
CA SER A 34 -23.91 45.03 28.35
C SER A 34 -24.82 44.32 27.36
N TYR A 35 -25.43 45.04 26.41
CA TYR A 35 -26.26 44.46 25.36
C TYR A 35 -25.42 43.68 24.36
N LEU A 36 -24.28 44.24 23.92
CA LEU A 36 -23.33 43.53 23.06
C LEU A 36 -22.80 42.27 23.75
N ASN A 37 -22.57 42.30 25.07
CA ASN A 37 -22.15 41.12 25.83
C ASN A 37 -23.18 39.99 25.81
N LEU A 38 -24.47 40.32 25.91
CA LEU A 38 -25.54 39.32 25.79
C LEU A 38 -25.62 38.75 24.37
N ILE A 39 -25.38 39.56 23.34
CA ILE A 39 -25.34 39.13 21.94
C ILE A 39 -24.14 38.20 21.70
N GLU A 40 -22.94 38.61 22.11
CA GLU A 40 -21.69 37.85 21.92
C GLU A 40 -21.66 36.48 22.62
N HIS A 41 -22.54 36.28 23.61
CA HIS A 41 -22.73 35.00 24.30
C HIS A 41 -24.03 34.28 23.88
N ASN A 42 -24.64 34.68 22.75
CA ASN A 42 -25.89 34.14 22.21
C ASN A 42 -27.08 34.14 23.20
N ARG A 43 -27.04 35.00 24.23
CA ARG A 43 -28.13 35.12 25.22
C ARG A 43 -29.28 35.99 24.72
N ARG A 44 -29.08 36.76 23.64
CA ARG A 44 -30.11 37.64 23.07
C ARG A 44 -30.03 37.66 21.56
N ARG A 45 -31.14 37.28 20.90
CA ARG A 45 -31.27 37.33 19.44
C ARG A 45 -31.41 38.78 18.97
N ILE A 46 -30.90 39.06 17.77
CA ILE A 46 -30.88 40.39 17.18
C ILE A 46 -31.53 40.38 15.79
N GLY A 47 -32.23 41.46 15.46
CA GLY A 47 -32.85 41.60 14.14
C GLY A 47 -31.81 41.92 13.06
N ALA A 48 -32.18 41.66 11.79
CA ALA A 48 -31.32 41.84 10.61
C ALA A 48 -30.62 43.21 10.55
N HIS A 49 -31.33 44.28 10.93
CA HIS A 49 -30.77 45.63 10.96
C HIS A 49 -29.57 45.78 11.91
N LEU A 50 -29.63 45.17 13.10
CA LEU A 50 -28.54 45.23 14.07
C LEU A 50 -27.39 44.28 13.67
N THR A 51 -27.71 43.12 13.09
CA THR A 51 -26.70 42.20 12.54
C THR A 51 -25.88 42.88 11.45
N GLN A 52 -26.54 43.56 10.51
CA GLN A 52 -25.88 44.27 9.42
C GLN A 52 -25.00 45.42 9.93
N LYS A 53 -25.46 46.14 10.95
CA LYS A 53 -24.68 47.22 11.59
C LYS A 53 -23.44 46.69 12.30
N LEU A 54 -23.55 45.57 13.02
CA LEU A 54 -22.41 44.93 13.68
C LEU A 54 -21.43 44.33 12.67
N ALA A 55 -21.94 43.73 11.59
CA ALA A 55 -21.13 43.21 10.49
C ALA A 55 -20.30 44.32 9.81
N GLN A 56 -20.89 45.51 9.64
CA GLN A 56 -20.22 46.68 9.08
C GLN A 56 -19.13 47.23 10.02
N VAL A 57 -19.39 47.26 11.34
CA VAL A 57 -18.39 47.70 12.34
C VAL A 57 -17.21 46.73 12.45
N LEU A 58 -17.45 45.44 12.23
CA LEU A 58 -16.46 44.37 12.36
C LEU A 58 -15.87 43.91 11.02
N GLU A 59 -16.19 44.62 9.93
CA GLU A 59 -15.69 44.36 8.58
C GLU A 59 -15.81 42.86 8.20
N VAL A 60 -17.02 42.32 8.36
CA VAL A 60 -17.34 40.91 8.07
C VAL A 60 -18.60 40.83 7.22
N ASP A 61 -18.63 39.90 6.26
CA ASP A 61 -19.83 39.65 5.45
C ASP A 61 -20.95 39.06 6.34
N VAL A 62 -22.18 39.56 6.17
CA VAL A 62 -23.36 39.04 6.86
C VAL A 62 -23.58 37.56 6.52
N ARG A 63 -23.26 37.12 5.30
CA ARG A 63 -23.32 35.70 4.91
C ARG A 63 -22.29 34.86 5.65
N ALA A 64 -21.11 35.40 5.92
CA ALA A 64 -20.09 34.69 6.72
C ALA A 64 -20.49 34.56 8.20
N LEU A 65 -21.35 35.44 8.70
CA LEU A 65 -21.94 35.33 10.03
C LEU A 65 -23.04 34.26 10.10
N ASP A 66 -23.74 33.98 9.00
CA ASP A 66 -24.83 33.01 8.93
C ASP A 66 -24.37 31.60 8.46
N GLU A 67 -23.57 31.46 7.40
CA GLU A 67 -23.46 30.20 6.63
C GLU A 67 -22.16 29.38 6.82
N GLY A 68 -21.17 29.86 7.58
CA GLY A 68 -19.76 29.52 7.25
C GLY A 68 -19.03 28.33 7.88
N GLY A 69 -19.56 27.53 8.81
CA GLY A 69 -18.68 26.53 9.47
C GLY A 69 -19.30 25.39 10.27
N ASP A 70 -20.62 25.40 10.48
CA ASP A 70 -21.23 24.44 11.40
C ASP A 70 -21.57 23.12 10.70
N GLU A 71 -21.94 23.11 9.40
CA GLU A 71 -22.40 21.91 8.69
C GLU A 71 -21.32 20.82 8.55
N ALA A 72 -20.07 21.22 8.29
CA ALA A 72 -18.94 20.31 8.14
C ALA A 72 -18.55 19.59 9.44
N VAL A 73 -18.92 20.17 10.59
CA VAL A 73 -18.73 19.59 11.93
C VAL A 73 -20.01 18.89 12.40
N LEU A 74 -21.17 19.42 12.04
CA LEU A 74 -22.48 18.90 12.45
C LEU A 74 -22.76 17.51 11.90
N GLN A 75 -22.54 17.30 10.62
CA GLN A 75 -22.88 16.02 9.98
C GLN A 75 -22.06 14.85 10.56
N PRO A 76 -20.72 14.97 10.72
CA PRO A 76 -19.94 13.93 11.40
C PRO A 76 -20.35 13.73 12.86
N LEU A 77 -20.75 14.79 13.58
CA LEU A 77 -21.13 14.70 14.98
C LEU A 77 -22.50 14.01 15.17
N ARG A 78 -23.46 14.27 14.27
CA ARG A 78 -24.74 13.54 14.22
C ARG A 78 -24.54 12.07 13.85
N SER A 79 -23.65 11.77 12.91
CA SER A 79 -23.28 10.39 12.57
C SER A 79 -22.69 9.66 13.78
N ALA A 80 -21.73 10.28 14.47
CA ALA A 80 -21.12 9.71 15.66
C ALA A 80 -22.14 9.48 16.78
N ALA A 81 -23.13 10.35 16.96
CA ALA A 81 -24.19 10.15 17.93
C ALA A 81 -25.11 8.97 17.55
N ALA A 82 -25.38 8.77 16.26
CA ALA A 82 -26.20 7.67 15.76
C ALA A 82 -25.55 6.29 16.01
N ASP A 83 -24.22 6.22 16.03
CA ASP A 83 -23.48 4.99 16.36
C ASP A 83 -23.64 4.57 17.83
N TYR A 84 -24.08 5.47 18.71
CA TYR A 84 -24.28 5.23 20.14
C TYR A 84 -25.71 5.59 20.61
N PRO A 85 -26.76 4.90 20.13
CA PRO A 85 -28.15 5.24 20.40
C PRO A 85 -28.53 5.19 21.89
N GLN A 86 -27.75 4.48 22.71
CA GLN A 86 -27.96 4.30 24.15
C GLN A 86 -27.62 5.54 24.98
N THR A 87 -26.93 6.53 24.39
CA THR A 87 -26.46 7.73 25.10
C THR A 87 -27.52 8.82 25.23
N GLY A 88 -28.64 8.70 24.51
CA GLY A 88 -29.73 9.68 24.54
C GLY A 88 -29.39 11.04 23.91
N VAL A 89 -28.28 11.13 23.16
CA VAL A 89 -27.89 12.33 22.41
C VAL A 89 -28.70 12.39 21.12
N ASP A 90 -29.48 13.46 20.94
CA ASP A 90 -30.31 13.68 19.76
C ASP A 90 -29.65 14.64 18.73
N GLY A 91 -30.20 14.72 17.52
CA GLY A 91 -29.66 15.60 16.48
C GLY A 91 -29.72 17.10 16.82
N ALA A 92 -30.57 17.51 17.78
CA ALA A 92 -30.77 18.89 18.20
C ALA A 92 -29.74 19.36 19.24
N THR A 93 -29.27 18.45 20.10
CA THR A 93 -28.18 18.71 21.07
C THR A 93 -26.81 18.81 20.40
N ALA A 94 -26.65 18.24 19.19
CA ALA A 94 -25.46 18.44 18.36
C ALA A 94 -25.29 19.90 17.89
N ASP A 95 -26.38 20.56 17.48
CA ASP A 95 -26.41 21.97 17.09
C ASP A 95 -26.00 22.87 18.26
N GLU A 96 -26.51 22.57 19.46
CA GLU A 96 -26.15 23.31 20.67
C GLU A 96 -24.68 23.12 21.06
N LEU A 97 -24.12 21.92 20.88
CA LEU A 97 -22.70 21.64 21.16
C LEU A 97 -21.77 22.43 20.24
N VAL A 98 -22.08 22.49 18.93
CA VAL A 98 -21.29 23.25 17.95
C VAL A 98 -21.36 24.75 18.26
N ALA A 99 -22.55 25.27 18.58
CA ALA A 99 -22.75 26.69 18.87
C ALA A 99 -22.07 27.15 20.17
N ARG A 100 -22.09 26.32 21.22
CA ARG A 100 -21.54 26.67 22.55
C ARG A 100 -20.08 26.29 22.74
N PHE A 101 -19.61 25.21 22.10
CA PHE A 101 -18.28 24.62 22.33
C PHE A 101 -17.61 24.15 21.02
N PRO A 102 -17.34 25.07 20.06
CA PRO A 102 -16.86 24.70 18.71
C PRO A 102 -15.53 23.93 18.70
N ALA A 103 -14.59 24.28 19.60
CA ALA A 103 -13.31 23.58 19.69
C ALA A 103 -13.46 22.13 20.17
N TRP A 104 -14.38 21.88 21.11
CA TRP A 104 -14.68 20.52 21.58
C TRP A 104 -15.41 19.72 20.52
N ALA A 105 -16.35 20.33 19.80
CA ALA A 105 -17.01 19.69 18.65
C ALA A 105 -15.99 19.30 17.56
N GLY A 106 -14.98 20.14 17.31
CA GLY A 106 -13.87 19.82 16.42
C GLY A 106 -13.03 18.62 16.87
N VAL A 107 -12.77 18.48 18.17
CA VAL A 107 -12.05 17.31 18.72
C VAL A 107 -12.88 16.04 18.57
N VAL A 108 -14.18 16.09 18.88
CA VAL A 108 -15.09 14.95 18.78
C VAL A 108 -15.21 14.46 17.33
N THR A 109 -15.38 15.38 16.38
CA THR A 109 -15.43 15.06 14.95
C THR A 109 -14.12 14.48 14.42
N ALA A 110 -12.96 15.02 14.84
CA ALA A 110 -11.66 14.47 14.49
C ALA A 110 -11.46 13.05 15.07
N GLN A 111 -11.95 12.78 16.27
CA GLN A 111 -11.94 11.44 16.87
C GLN A 111 -12.86 10.48 16.12
N ALA A 112 -14.09 10.89 15.81
CA ALA A 112 -15.03 10.07 15.04
C ALA A 112 -14.45 9.69 13.67
N ALA A 113 -13.86 10.64 12.96
CA ALA A 113 -13.17 10.37 11.69
C ALA A 113 -12.01 9.38 11.84
N ARG A 114 -11.22 9.51 12.93
CA ARG A 114 -10.12 8.58 13.23
C ARG A 114 -10.61 7.18 13.59
N ILE A 115 -11.70 7.07 14.35
CA ILE A 115 -12.31 5.79 14.73
C ILE A 115 -12.83 5.08 13.49
N ALA A 116 -13.60 5.78 12.64
CA ALA A 116 -14.09 5.22 11.37
C ALA A 116 -12.93 4.72 10.47
N GLN A 117 -11.82 5.47 10.40
CA GLN A 117 -10.62 5.01 9.68
C GLN A 117 -9.96 3.77 10.29
N LEU A 118 -9.93 3.66 11.62
CA LEU A 118 -9.38 2.49 12.30
C LEU A 118 -10.27 1.28 12.12
N GLU A 119 -11.59 1.44 12.22
CA GLU A 119 -12.58 0.38 11.98
C GLU A 119 -12.52 -0.11 10.53
N ALA A 120 -12.45 0.80 9.54
CA ALA A 120 -12.28 0.41 8.14
C ALA A 120 -10.96 -0.37 7.91
N ARG A 121 -9.88 -0.01 8.61
CA ARG A 121 -8.61 -0.75 8.55
C ARG A 121 -8.71 -2.12 9.20
N VAL A 122 -9.34 -2.22 10.36
CA VAL A 122 -9.54 -3.50 11.06
C VAL A 122 -10.45 -4.41 10.25
N GLN A 123 -11.53 -3.88 9.67
CA GLN A 123 -12.41 -4.62 8.78
C GLN A 123 -11.63 -5.10 7.56
N GLY A 124 -10.85 -4.23 6.92
CA GLY A 124 -10.00 -4.62 5.79
C GLY A 124 -8.97 -5.70 6.11
N LEU A 125 -8.36 -5.65 7.30
CA LEU A 125 -7.45 -6.70 7.77
C LEU A 125 -8.20 -8.00 8.12
N SER A 126 -9.39 -7.89 8.73
CA SER A 126 -10.26 -9.01 9.07
C SER A 126 -10.81 -9.68 7.83
N ASP A 127 -11.14 -8.92 6.79
CA ASP A 127 -11.54 -9.43 5.49
C ASP A 127 -10.37 -10.21 4.91
N ARG A 128 -9.14 -9.66 4.86
CA ARG A 128 -7.96 -10.41 4.40
C ARG A 128 -7.70 -11.68 5.20
N LEU A 129 -7.93 -11.67 6.51
CA LEU A 129 -7.84 -12.86 7.37
C LEU A 129 -8.98 -13.86 7.14
N ALA A 130 -10.19 -13.40 6.82
CA ALA A 130 -11.35 -14.25 6.53
C ALA A 130 -11.30 -14.84 5.11
N HIS A 131 -10.62 -14.17 4.17
CA HIS A 131 -10.40 -14.67 2.81
C HIS A 131 -9.52 -15.93 2.82
N ASP A 132 -8.61 -16.13 3.81
CA ASP A 132 -7.86 -17.40 3.97
C ASP A 132 -8.81 -18.61 4.16
N THR A 133 -9.91 -18.45 4.90
CA THR A 133 -10.91 -19.52 5.10
C THR A 133 -11.78 -19.75 3.86
N GLN A 134 -12.10 -18.71 3.10
CA GLN A 134 -12.91 -18.82 1.88
C GLN A 134 -12.10 -19.38 0.70
N ILE A 135 -10.85 -18.96 0.56
CA ILE A 135 -9.88 -19.52 -0.39
C ILE A 135 -9.64 -21.00 -0.08
N ALA A 136 -9.46 -21.36 1.19
CA ALA A 136 -9.35 -22.76 1.60
C ALA A 136 -10.60 -23.59 1.22
N GLY A 137 -11.80 -23.01 1.37
CA GLY A 137 -13.07 -23.64 0.94
C GLY A 137 -13.16 -23.86 -0.57
N SER A 138 -12.87 -22.82 -1.36
CA SER A 138 -12.89 -22.91 -2.84
C SER A 138 -11.81 -23.85 -3.38
N LEU A 139 -10.62 -23.87 -2.77
CA LEU A 139 -9.57 -24.84 -3.12
C LEU A 139 -10.03 -26.28 -2.84
N HIS A 140 -10.69 -26.52 -1.71
CA HIS A 140 -11.22 -27.84 -1.38
C HIS A 140 -12.31 -28.29 -2.37
N GLU A 141 -13.15 -27.38 -2.85
CA GLU A 141 -14.18 -27.66 -3.84
C GLU A 141 -13.59 -27.99 -5.22
N VAL A 142 -12.57 -27.24 -5.67
CA VAL A 142 -11.81 -27.51 -6.90
C VAL A 142 -11.15 -28.89 -6.83
N ILE A 143 -10.49 -29.22 -5.72
CA ILE A 143 -9.82 -30.52 -5.53
C ILE A 143 -10.84 -31.67 -5.52
N SER A 144 -11.95 -31.50 -4.80
CA SER A 144 -12.99 -32.53 -4.70
C SER A 144 -13.64 -32.80 -6.05
N THR A 145 -13.95 -31.75 -6.81
CA THR A 145 -14.56 -31.86 -8.13
C THR A 145 -13.59 -32.47 -9.15
N ALA A 146 -12.32 -32.06 -9.16
CA ALA A 146 -11.29 -32.68 -9.99
C ALA A 146 -11.08 -34.17 -9.67
N THR A 147 -11.18 -34.55 -8.39
CA THR A 147 -11.08 -35.94 -7.96
C THR A 147 -12.27 -36.78 -8.44
N ALA A 148 -13.49 -36.22 -8.40
CA ALA A 148 -14.70 -36.85 -8.92
C ALA A 148 -14.62 -37.10 -10.43
N ILE A 149 -14.15 -36.11 -11.21
CA ILE A 149 -13.92 -36.24 -12.66
C ILE A 149 -12.91 -37.35 -12.92
N ARG A 150 -11.76 -37.34 -12.22
CA ARG A 150 -10.71 -38.35 -12.41
C ARG A 150 -11.20 -39.76 -12.10
N SER A 151 -11.91 -39.94 -10.99
CA SER A 151 -12.50 -41.23 -10.59
C SER A 151 -13.47 -41.74 -11.65
N THR A 152 -14.39 -40.89 -12.10
CA THR A 152 -15.38 -41.23 -13.13
C THR A 152 -14.72 -41.56 -14.47
N ALA A 153 -13.68 -40.81 -14.86
CA ALA A 153 -12.91 -41.07 -16.06
C ALA A 153 -12.10 -42.39 -15.99
N SER A 154 -11.53 -42.73 -14.83
CA SER A 154 -10.81 -44.01 -14.62
C SER A 154 -11.76 -45.20 -14.80
N ILE A 155 -12.97 -45.13 -14.23
CA ILE A 155 -13.97 -46.21 -14.36
C ILE A 155 -14.33 -46.45 -15.82
N LEU A 156 -14.51 -45.37 -16.60
CA LEU A 156 -14.75 -45.44 -18.04
C LEU A 156 -13.57 -46.02 -18.82
N ALA A 157 -12.33 -45.72 -18.40
CA ALA A 157 -11.12 -46.21 -19.07
C ALA A 157 -10.79 -47.67 -18.74
N GLU A 158 -11.04 -48.10 -17.50
CA GLU A 158 -10.68 -49.43 -16.99
C GLU A 158 -11.77 -50.49 -17.21
N THR A 159 -13.02 -50.08 -17.47
CA THR A 159 -14.15 -50.99 -17.68
C THR A 159 -14.71 -50.88 -19.11
N PRO A 160 -14.11 -51.58 -20.09
CA PRO A 160 -14.49 -51.44 -21.50
C PRO A 160 -15.91 -51.95 -21.84
N ASP A 161 -16.44 -52.91 -21.07
CA ASP A 161 -17.73 -53.59 -21.34
C ASP A 161 -18.94 -52.96 -20.60
N LEU A 162 -18.94 -51.63 -20.41
CA LEU A 162 -20.10 -50.93 -19.84
C LEU A 162 -21.30 -50.92 -20.81
N ASP A 163 -22.51 -51.06 -20.28
CA ASP A 163 -23.72 -50.89 -21.10
C ASP A 163 -23.87 -49.42 -21.55
N ALA A 164 -24.71 -49.20 -22.57
CA ALA A 164 -24.90 -47.86 -23.12
C ALA A 164 -25.53 -46.88 -22.10
N GLY A 165 -26.37 -47.39 -21.18
CA GLY A 165 -27.03 -46.58 -20.16
C GLY A 165 -26.06 -46.06 -19.09
N TRP A 166 -25.18 -46.91 -18.56
CA TRP A 166 -24.15 -46.51 -17.60
C TRP A 166 -23.09 -45.62 -18.24
N ARG A 167 -22.67 -45.90 -19.48
CA ARG A 167 -21.72 -45.03 -20.19
C ARG A 167 -22.27 -43.61 -20.36
N ALA A 168 -23.54 -43.46 -20.75
CA ALA A 168 -24.19 -42.16 -20.85
C ALA A 168 -24.25 -41.42 -19.51
N ARG A 169 -24.52 -42.13 -18.41
CA ARG A 169 -24.51 -41.56 -17.05
C ARG A 169 -23.13 -41.06 -16.63
N PHE A 170 -22.07 -41.83 -16.86
CA PHE A 170 -20.71 -41.40 -16.50
C PHE A 170 -20.24 -40.20 -17.33
N HIS A 171 -20.57 -40.15 -18.62
CA HIS A 171 -20.31 -38.95 -19.43
C HIS A 171 -21.09 -37.72 -18.90
N GLY A 172 -22.35 -37.89 -18.50
CA GLY A 172 -23.14 -36.82 -17.88
C GLY A 172 -22.58 -36.34 -16.54
N ASN A 173 -22.05 -37.25 -15.72
CA ASN A 173 -21.38 -36.90 -14.46
C ASN A 173 -20.10 -36.11 -14.73
N ILE A 174 -19.26 -36.54 -15.68
CA ILE A 174 -18.04 -35.80 -16.06
C ILE A 174 -18.37 -34.41 -16.57
N ASP A 175 -19.41 -34.27 -17.40
CA ASP A 175 -19.84 -32.96 -17.93
C ASP A 175 -20.29 -32.03 -16.80
N THR A 176 -21.13 -32.54 -15.88
CA THR A 176 -21.63 -31.79 -14.72
C THR A 176 -20.49 -31.37 -13.78
N ASP A 177 -19.59 -32.29 -13.43
CA ASP A 177 -18.47 -32.00 -12.55
C ASP A 177 -17.46 -31.08 -13.24
N SER A 178 -17.25 -31.20 -14.55
CA SER A 178 -16.38 -30.28 -15.32
C SER A 178 -16.93 -28.86 -15.35
N ALA A 179 -18.26 -28.71 -15.47
CA ALA A 179 -18.92 -27.41 -15.37
C ALA A 179 -18.77 -26.79 -13.97
N ARG A 180 -18.98 -27.58 -12.90
CA ARG A 180 -18.77 -27.14 -11.51
C ARG A 180 -17.31 -26.75 -11.25
N LEU A 181 -16.36 -27.50 -11.81
CA LEU A 181 -14.94 -27.19 -11.71
C LEU A 181 -14.60 -25.86 -12.39
N ALA A 182 -15.16 -25.60 -13.57
CA ALA A 182 -14.97 -24.34 -14.28
C ALA A 182 -15.53 -23.16 -13.48
N GLU A 183 -16.74 -23.29 -12.92
CA GLU A 183 -17.38 -22.27 -12.07
C GLU A 183 -16.56 -22.01 -10.79
N SER A 184 -16.14 -23.06 -10.09
CA SER A 184 -15.32 -22.94 -8.88
C SER A 184 -13.96 -22.30 -9.16
N SER A 185 -13.36 -22.60 -10.33
CA SER A 185 -12.09 -22.02 -10.76
C SER A 185 -12.24 -20.53 -11.14
N GLN A 186 -13.36 -20.15 -11.76
CA GLN A 186 -13.68 -18.75 -12.07
C GLN A 186 -13.94 -17.94 -10.80
N ALA A 187 -14.66 -18.51 -9.83
CA ALA A 187 -14.87 -17.88 -8.53
C ALA A 187 -13.53 -17.65 -7.80
N LEU A 188 -12.64 -18.65 -7.78
CA LEU A 188 -11.31 -18.53 -7.19
C LEU A 188 -10.46 -17.44 -7.86
N LEU A 189 -10.49 -17.35 -9.20
CA LEU A 189 -9.84 -16.27 -9.95
C LEU A 189 -10.42 -14.89 -9.59
N GLY A 190 -11.75 -14.78 -9.48
CA GLY A 190 -12.40 -13.55 -9.04
C GLY A 190 -11.99 -13.10 -7.63
N PHE A 191 -11.80 -14.05 -6.70
CA PHE A 191 -11.29 -13.73 -5.36
C PHE A 191 -9.84 -13.24 -5.38
N LEU A 192 -8.99 -13.84 -6.21
CA LEU A 192 -7.59 -13.42 -6.37
C LEU A 192 -7.46 -12.08 -7.12
N ASP A 193 -8.32 -11.84 -8.11
CA ASP A 193 -8.38 -10.56 -8.83
C ASP A 193 -8.91 -9.43 -7.93
N MET A 194 -9.84 -9.70 -7.00
CA MET A 194 -10.25 -8.75 -5.97
C MET A 194 -9.11 -8.37 -4.99
N GLU A 195 -8.16 -9.26 -4.69
CA GLU A 195 -6.95 -8.88 -3.94
C GLU A 195 -6.07 -7.91 -4.73
N ILE A 196 -6.03 -8.05 -6.05
CA ILE A 196 -5.23 -7.23 -6.97
C ILE A 196 -5.89 -5.85 -7.19
N GLU A 197 -7.21 -5.82 -7.35
CA GLU A 197 -7.98 -4.58 -7.56
C GLU A 197 -8.26 -3.85 -6.22
N GLY A 198 -8.54 -4.57 -5.13
CA GLY A 198 -8.77 -4.02 -3.79
C GLY A 198 -7.50 -3.49 -3.10
N ALA A 199 -6.31 -3.92 -3.53
CA ALA A 199 -5.04 -3.34 -3.11
C ALA A 199 -4.81 -1.90 -3.63
N GLY A 200 -5.61 -1.44 -4.60
CA GLY A 200 -5.44 -0.12 -5.23
C GLY A 200 -6.12 1.04 -4.50
N GLY A 201 -7.02 0.81 -3.53
CA GLY A 201 -7.93 1.86 -3.06
C GLY A 201 -7.84 2.29 -1.60
N ALA A 202 -7.81 1.36 -0.64
CA ALA A 202 -8.12 1.71 0.76
C ALA A 202 -7.23 1.08 1.84
N LEU A 203 -6.37 0.11 1.52
CA LEU A 203 -5.62 -0.68 2.51
C LEU A 203 -4.14 -0.91 2.16
N ALA A 204 -3.59 -0.21 1.17
CA ALA A 204 -2.16 -0.26 0.92
C ALA A 204 -1.39 0.31 2.13
N THR A 205 -0.41 -0.44 2.63
CA THR A 205 0.53 0.12 3.60
C THR A 205 1.26 1.31 2.98
N PRO A 206 1.75 2.30 3.77
CA PRO A 206 2.49 3.43 3.19
C PRO A 206 3.67 3.02 2.31
N LEU A 207 4.27 1.85 2.60
CA LEU A 207 5.32 1.25 1.80
C LEU A 207 4.81 0.78 0.43
N GLU A 208 3.69 0.03 0.40
CA GLU A 208 3.08 -0.44 -0.85
C GLU A 208 2.56 0.73 -1.69
N ALA A 209 2.00 1.77 -1.06
CA ALA A 209 1.60 2.99 -1.74
C ALA A 209 2.80 3.72 -2.38
N ALA A 210 3.94 3.78 -1.69
CA ALA A 210 5.16 4.35 -2.25
C ALA A 210 5.69 3.54 -3.44
N GLU A 211 5.58 2.21 -3.41
CA GLU A 211 5.97 1.35 -4.53
C GLU A 211 5.03 1.47 -5.71
N ALA A 212 3.72 1.57 -5.46
CA ALA A 212 2.74 1.82 -6.51
C ALA A 212 3.01 3.17 -7.20
N TYR A 213 3.38 4.20 -6.44
CA TYR A 213 3.80 5.50 -6.98
C TYR A 213 5.02 5.37 -7.91
N LEU A 214 6.06 4.64 -7.50
CA LEU A 214 7.22 4.41 -8.35
C LEU A 214 6.89 3.52 -9.56
N ALA A 215 6.07 2.49 -9.38
CA ALA A 215 5.64 1.59 -10.45
C ALA A 215 4.88 2.32 -11.56
N ALA A 216 4.01 3.28 -11.19
CA ALA A 216 3.31 4.15 -12.15
C ALA A 216 4.27 4.99 -13.01
N ARG A 217 5.49 5.24 -12.52
CA ARG A 217 6.57 5.95 -13.23
C ARG A 217 7.59 4.99 -13.85
N GLY A 218 7.30 3.69 -13.86
CA GLY A 218 8.22 2.66 -14.37
C GLY A 218 9.50 2.52 -13.56
N PHE A 219 9.46 2.87 -12.27
CA PHE A 219 10.58 2.90 -11.33
C PHE A 219 11.72 3.87 -11.72
N TYR A 220 11.45 4.82 -12.60
CA TYR A 220 12.38 5.90 -12.95
C TYR A 220 11.80 7.24 -12.50
N VAL A 221 12.63 8.07 -11.86
CA VAL A 221 12.24 9.40 -11.36
C VAL A 221 13.20 10.43 -11.94
N GLU A 222 12.77 11.13 -12.98
CA GLU A 222 13.58 12.09 -13.71
C GLU A 222 14.07 13.24 -12.82
N GLU A 223 13.25 13.67 -11.86
CA GLU A 223 13.61 14.70 -10.89
C GLU A 223 14.83 14.29 -10.06
N ALA A 224 15.01 12.99 -9.77
CA ALA A 224 16.17 12.50 -9.04
C ALA A 224 17.48 12.71 -9.83
N GLU A 225 17.45 12.64 -11.17
CA GLU A 225 18.62 12.92 -12.02
C GLU A 225 19.11 14.37 -11.85
N ARG A 226 18.18 15.29 -11.60
CA ARG A 226 18.45 16.71 -11.33
C ARG A 226 18.71 17.01 -9.86
N GLN A 227 18.70 15.99 -9.00
CA GLN A 227 18.74 16.12 -7.54
C GLN A 227 17.57 16.94 -6.95
N GLU A 228 16.42 16.88 -7.62
CA GLU A 228 15.18 17.56 -7.22
C GLU A 228 14.19 16.56 -6.59
N MET A 229 13.23 17.08 -5.82
CA MET A 229 12.12 16.29 -5.27
C MET A 229 10.84 16.60 -6.07
N PRO A 230 10.09 15.60 -6.55
CA PRO A 230 8.81 15.85 -7.19
C PRO A 230 7.81 16.46 -6.20
N VAL A 231 6.88 17.24 -6.74
CA VAL A 231 5.74 17.72 -5.96
C VAL A 231 4.74 16.58 -5.83
N PHE A 232 4.50 16.12 -4.60
CA PHE A 232 3.51 15.08 -4.32
C PHE A 232 2.10 15.67 -4.30
N GLY A 233 1.16 15.00 -4.98
CA GLY A 233 -0.25 15.38 -4.97
C GLY A 233 -0.93 15.13 -3.61
N PRO A 234 -2.15 15.65 -3.42
CA PRO A 234 -2.91 15.50 -2.17
C PRO A 234 -3.25 14.04 -1.83
N GLU A 235 -3.25 13.14 -2.80
CA GLU A 235 -3.50 11.70 -2.65
C GLU A 235 -2.38 10.96 -1.90
N VAL A 236 -1.16 11.52 -1.87
CA VAL A 236 -0.02 10.91 -1.19
C VAL A 236 -0.01 11.34 0.28
N ASP A 237 -0.39 10.42 1.17
CA ASP A 237 -0.39 10.66 2.61
C ASP A 237 1.03 10.92 3.16
N ARG A 238 1.09 11.48 4.38
CA ARG A 238 2.35 11.89 5.01
C ARG A 238 3.34 10.74 5.19
N ALA A 239 2.89 9.54 5.58
CA ALA A 239 3.79 8.42 5.82
C ALA A 239 4.39 7.90 4.50
N THR A 240 3.57 7.80 3.46
CA THR A 240 4.01 7.43 2.10
C THR A 240 5.01 8.45 1.56
N ARG A 241 4.74 9.74 1.76
CA ARG A 241 5.64 10.83 1.35
C ARG A 241 7.03 10.70 1.95
N VAL A 242 7.15 10.43 3.26
CA VAL A 242 8.45 10.27 3.93
C VAL A 242 9.26 9.12 3.34
N ILE A 243 8.59 8.03 2.94
CA ILE A 243 9.24 6.88 2.29
C ILE A 243 9.73 7.27 0.89
N LEU A 244 8.87 7.91 0.09
CA LEU A 244 9.20 8.38 -1.25
C LEU A 244 10.37 9.37 -1.24
N GLU A 245 10.34 10.37 -0.36
CA GLU A 245 11.42 11.35 -0.21
C GLU A 245 12.75 10.66 0.08
N ARG A 246 12.78 9.64 0.94
CA ARG A 246 13.99 8.87 1.25
C ARG A 246 14.50 8.12 0.02
N TRP A 247 13.62 7.45 -0.72
CA TRP A 247 13.99 6.67 -1.89
C TRP A 247 14.45 7.55 -3.04
N ILE A 248 13.76 8.65 -3.32
CA ILE A 248 14.08 9.59 -4.38
C ILE A 248 15.38 10.32 -4.05
N ALA A 249 15.58 10.75 -2.80
CA ALA A 249 16.86 11.34 -2.38
C ALA A 249 18.02 10.34 -2.51
N ARG A 250 17.78 9.04 -2.29
CA ARG A 250 18.79 8.00 -2.54
C ARG A 250 19.07 7.84 -4.03
N ALA A 251 18.03 7.76 -4.86
CA ALA A 251 18.17 7.71 -6.31
C ALA A 251 18.96 8.92 -6.84
N GLY A 252 18.74 10.12 -6.30
CA GLY A 252 19.50 11.32 -6.68
C GLY A 252 20.97 11.32 -6.23
N ARG A 253 21.30 10.64 -5.13
CA ARG A 253 22.71 10.37 -4.76
C ARG A 253 23.35 9.35 -5.70
N ASP A 254 22.62 8.29 -6.03
CA ASP A 254 23.09 7.26 -6.96
C ASP A 254 23.30 7.86 -8.37
N ALA A 255 22.40 8.74 -8.83
CA ALA A 255 22.50 9.45 -10.11
C ALA A 255 23.68 10.43 -10.17
N ALA A 256 23.98 11.12 -9.06
CA ALA A 256 25.15 12.01 -8.98
C ALA A 256 26.48 11.25 -9.07
N LEU A 257 26.54 10.03 -8.51
CA LEU A 257 27.71 9.15 -8.64
C LEU A 257 27.79 8.50 -10.03
N LEU A 258 26.63 8.19 -10.63
CA LEU A 258 26.52 7.46 -11.89
C LEU A 258 25.64 8.24 -12.89
N PRO A 259 26.17 9.31 -13.53
CA PRO A 259 25.41 10.13 -14.48
C PRO A 259 24.82 9.29 -15.62
N LEU A 260 23.54 9.54 -15.95
CA LEU A 260 22.73 8.67 -16.80
C LEU A 260 23.40 8.33 -18.15
N ASP A 261 23.79 9.35 -18.91
CA ASP A 261 24.34 9.15 -20.26
C ASP A 261 25.63 8.31 -20.25
N ALA A 262 26.55 8.61 -19.33
CA ALA A 262 27.80 7.88 -19.20
C ALA A 262 27.56 6.45 -18.71
N PHE A 263 26.62 6.28 -17.78
CA PHE A 263 26.28 4.99 -17.19
C PHE A 263 25.56 4.08 -18.18
N GLU A 264 24.57 4.56 -18.93
CA GLU A 264 23.87 3.78 -19.96
C GLU A 264 24.81 3.26 -21.04
N GLN A 265 25.70 4.12 -21.54
CA GLN A 265 26.69 3.74 -22.55
C GLN A 265 27.63 2.66 -22.02
N ALA A 266 28.14 2.85 -20.81
CA ALA A 266 29.00 1.87 -20.15
C ALA A 266 28.27 0.55 -19.90
N ALA A 267 27.02 0.59 -19.42
CA ALA A 267 26.20 -0.58 -19.15
C ALA A 267 26.00 -1.42 -20.41
N ARG A 268 25.70 -0.78 -21.55
CA ARG A 268 25.61 -1.47 -22.84
C ARG A 268 26.95 -2.09 -23.25
N ALA A 269 28.04 -1.35 -23.12
CA ALA A 269 29.37 -1.80 -23.53
C ALA A 269 29.85 -3.06 -22.78
N VAL A 270 29.40 -3.26 -21.54
CA VAL A 270 29.75 -4.44 -20.72
C VAL A 270 28.58 -5.41 -20.50
N ALA A 271 27.54 -5.36 -21.34
CA ALA A 271 26.36 -6.23 -21.26
C ALA A 271 25.68 -6.23 -19.87
N TYR A 272 25.66 -5.06 -19.22
CA TYR A 272 25.06 -4.80 -17.92
C TYR A 272 25.65 -5.67 -16.79
N ASP A 273 26.93 -6.03 -16.88
CA ASP A 273 27.69 -6.69 -15.81
C ASP A 273 27.92 -5.72 -14.64
N PRO A 274 27.32 -5.96 -13.45
CA PRO A 274 27.43 -5.03 -12.33
C PRO A 274 28.86 -4.91 -11.77
N ALA A 275 29.66 -5.98 -11.80
CA ALA A 275 31.02 -5.95 -11.25
C ALA A 275 31.94 -5.11 -12.14
N ARG A 276 31.80 -5.23 -13.47
CA ARG A 276 32.54 -4.40 -14.43
C ARG A 276 32.15 -2.92 -14.33
N LEU A 277 30.87 -2.64 -14.11
CA LEU A 277 30.38 -1.28 -13.90
C LEU A 277 30.90 -0.68 -12.58
N ALA A 278 30.85 -1.45 -11.49
CA ALA A 278 31.40 -1.02 -10.20
C ALA A 278 32.90 -0.69 -10.31
N ALA A 279 33.68 -1.53 -11.00
CA ALA A 279 35.09 -1.27 -11.26
C ALA A 279 35.32 -0.04 -12.15
N ARG A 280 34.50 0.16 -13.18
CA ARG A 280 34.64 1.29 -14.12
C ARG A 280 34.34 2.65 -13.49
N PHE A 281 33.32 2.71 -12.63
CA PHE A 281 32.88 3.95 -11.99
C PHE A 281 33.47 4.13 -10.59
N GLU A 282 34.29 3.20 -10.11
CA GLU A 282 34.81 3.15 -8.73
C GLU A 282 33.70 3.33 -7.69
N ALA A 283 32.54 2.74 -7.97
CA ALA A 283 31.31 2.92 -7.20
C ALA A 283 30.97 1.65 -6.39
N PRO A 284 30.37 1.80 -5.20
CA PRO A 284 29.88 0.65 -4.43
C PRO A 284 28.91 -0.21 -5.25
N LEU A 285 29.00 -1.53 -5.12
CA LEU A 285 28.23 -2.46 -5.94
C LEU A 285 26.71 -2.24 -5.76
N GLU A 286 26.24 -2.01 -4.54
CA GLU A 286 24.83 -1.72 -4.26
C GLU A 286 24.31 -0.46 -4.97
N VAL A 287 25.15 0.55 -5.19
CA VAL A 287 24.80 1.75 -5.97
C VAL A 287 24.60 1.37 -7.43
N VAL A 288 25.50 0.56 -7.98
CA VAL A 288 25.41 0.06 -9.36
C VAL A 288 24.17 -0.82 -9.55
N LEU A 289 23.87 -1.71 -8.60
CA LEU A 289 22.67 -2.55 -8.65
C LEU A 289 21.39 -1.70 -8.64
N ARG A 290 21.29 -0.70 -7.77
CA ARG A 290 20.16 0.24 -7.78
C ARG A 290 20.07 0.99 -9.10
N ARG A 291 21.19 1.55 -9.57
CA ARG A 291 21.24 2.34 -10.81
C ARG A 291 20.78 1.54 -12.03
N LEU A 292 21.21 0.29 -12.15
CA LEU A 292 20.77 -0.61 -13.22
C LEU A 292 19.26 -0.85 -13.18
N ALA A 293 18.70 -1.14 -12.01
CA ALA A 293 17.27 -1.40 -11.86
C ALA A 293 16.38 -0.16 -12.07
N HIS A 294 16.96 1.05 -12.00
CA HIS A 294 16.27 2.32 -12.20
C HIS A 294 16.59 2.99 -13.53
N LEU A 295 17.18 2.27 -14.50
CA LEU A 295 17.34 2.81 -15.86
C LEU A 295 15.96 3.07 -16.50
N PRO A 296 15.79 4.18 -17.26
CA PRO A 296 14.54 4.46 -17.94
C PRO A 296 14.23 3.34 -18.94
N ARG A 297 12.95 2.95 -19.08
CA ARG A 297 12.58 1.85 -19.99
C ARG A 297 13.01 2.09 -21.43
N LYS A 298 12.88 3.34 -21.89
CA LYS A 298 13.36 3.81 -23.19
C LYS A 298 14.58 4.69 -22.98
N SER A 299 15.72 4.26 -23.51
CA SER A 299 16.93 5.09 -23.55
C SER A 299 16.77 6.24 -24.55
N ALA A 300 17.54 7.31 -24.35
CA ALA A 300 17.73 8.37 -25.33
C ALA A 300 18.22 7.84 -26.70
N SER A 301 18.89 6.67 -26.70
CA SER A 301 19.36 5.97 -27.89
C SER A 301 18.29 5.15 -28.63
N GLY A 302 17.06 5.09 -28.13
CA GLY A 302 15.94 4.36 -28.75
C GLY A 302 15.96 2.84 -28.60
N THR A 303 16.97 2.27 -27.92
CA THR A 303 17.02 0.84 -27.61
C THR A 303 16.58 0.59 -26.17
N ASP A 304 15.64 -0.33 -25.95
CA ASP A 304 15.17 -0.65 -24.61
C ASP A 304 16.28 -1.28 -23.75
N HIS A 305 16.22 -1.00 -22.45
CA HIS A 305 17.07 -1.67 -21.45
C HIS A 305 16.47 -3.03 -21.08
N PRO A 306 17.30 -4.01 -20.66
CA PRO A 306 16.78 -5.30 -20.22
C PRO A 306 15.88 -5.12 -18.98
N LEU A 307 14.86 -5.98 -18.85
CA LEU A 307 14.02 -6.01 -17.65
C LEU A 307 14.87 -6.39 -16.44
N MET A 308 14.92 -5.49 -15.45
CA MET A 308 15.68 -5.67 -14.22
C MET A 308 14.78 -5.33 -13.04
N GLY A 309 14.77 -6.21 -12.04
CA GLY A 309 14.10 -5.99 -10.77
C GLY A 309 15.12 -5.75 -9.68
N LEU A 310 14.64 -5.26 -8.55
CA LEU A 310 15.45 -4.99 -7.37
C LEU A 310 14.70 -5.38 -6.12
N VAL A 311 15.40 -5.85 -5.12
CA VAL A 311 14.87 -5.95 -3.77
C VAL A 311 15.94 -5.56 -2.75
N GLU A 312 15.50 -4.94 -1.67
CA GLU A 312 16.36 -4.61 -0.54
C GLU A 312 15.74 -5.07 0.76
N CYS A 313 16.57 -5.56 1.67
CA CYS A 313 16.15 -5.93 3.01
C CYS A 313 17.13 -5.46 4.08
N ASP A 314 16.65 -5.33 5.31
CA ASP A 314 17.49 -5.08 6.47
C ASP A 314 18.13 -6.38 7.01
N ALA A 315 18.91 -6.24 8.09
CA ALA A 315 19.58 -7.36 8.75
C ALA A 315 18.62 -8.40 9.35
N ALA A 316 17.35 -8.04 9.61
CA ALA A 316 16.32 -8.98 10.04
C ALA A 316 15.69 -9.74 8.87
N GLY A 317 16.06 -9.40 7.63
CA GLY A 317 15.50 -9.97 6.41
C GLY A 317 14.16 -9.35 6.00
N VAL A 318 13.75 -8.26 6.65
CA VAL A 318 12.51 -7.54 6.32
C VAL A 318 12.70 -6.79 5.02
N ILE A 319 11.79 -6.98 4.06
CA ILE A 319 11.85 -6.30 2.77
C ILE A 319 11.52 -4.82 2.94
N THR A 320 12.47 -3.95 2.62
CA THR A 320 12.38 -2.50 2.78
C THR A 320 12.12 -1.75 1.48
N TYR A 321 12.34 -2.39 0.33
CA TYR A 321 12.06 -1.85 -1.01
C TYR A 321 11.94 -3.02 -1.99
N GLN A 322 11.02 -2.94 -2.96
CA GLN A 322 10.99 -3.88 -4.07
C GLN A 322 10.55 -3.23 -5.39
N HIS A 323 11.32 -3.52 -6.44
CA HIS A 323 10.94 -3.38 -7.84
C HIS A 323 10.72 -4.81 -8.41
N PRO A 324 9.47 -5.29 -8.49
CA PRO A 324 9.17 -6.60 -9.04
C PRO A 324 9.31 -6.63 -10.58
N ILE A 325 9.60 -7.82 -11.13
CA ILE A 325 9.59 -8.11 -12.58
C ILE A 325 9.05 -9.52 -12.81
N LEU A 326 8.25 -9.75 -13.86
CA LEU A 326 7.69 -11.08 -14.16
C LEU A 326 7.15 -11.77 -12.88
N ASP A 327 7.60 -13.00 -12.60
CA ASP A 327 7.25 -13.78 -11.41
C ASP A 327 8.12 -13.45 -10.17
N PHE A 328 9.08 -12.53 -10.28
CA PHE A 328 9.90 -12.11 -9.16
C PHE A 328 9.15 -11.14 -8.26
N ARG A 329 8.68 -11.67 -7.12
CA ARG A 329 8.11 -10.92 -6.02
C ARG A 329 8.41 -11.66 -4.72
N LEU A 330 9.10 -11.01 -3.77
CA LEU A 330 9.27 -11.58 -2.43
C LEU A 330 8.05 -11.21 -1.57
N PRO A 331 7.59 -12.13 -0.70
CA PRO A 331 6.51 -11.84 0.23
C PRO A 331 6.94 -10.77 1.23
N ARG A 332 6.08 -9.75 1.42
CA ARG A 332 6.24 -8.74 2.48
C ARG A 332 5.77 -9.25 3.83
N ALA A 333 4.67 -9.98 3.83
CA ALA A 333 4.11 -10.63 4.99
C ALA A 333 4.58 -12.09 5.04
N GLY A 334 5.11 -12.52 6.18
CA GLY A 334 5.73 -13.83 6.33
C GLY A 334 7.17 -13.86 5.82
N ALA A 335 7.73 -15.07 5.70
CA ALA A 335 9.14 -15.25 5.42
C ALA A 335 9.38 -15.84 4.02
N ALA A 336 10.13 -15.12 3.19
CA ALA A 336 10.51 -15.56 1.85
C ALA A 336 11.42 -16.81 1.89
N CYS A 337 11.67 -17.42 0.72
CA CYS A 337 12.58 -18.55 0.65
C CYS A 337 14.01 -18.15 1.09
N PRO A 338 14.63 -18.83 2.07
CA PRO A 338 15.98 -18.48 2.53
C PRO A 338 17.07 -18.75 1.48
N LEU A 339 16.75 -19.49 0.40
CA LEU A 339 17.68 -19.82 -0.67
C LEU A 339 17.89 -18.68 -1.68
N TRP A 340 17.12 -17.59 -1.57
CA TRP A 340 17.36 -16.39 -2.39
C TRP A 340 18.76 -15.80 -2.08
N PRO A 341 19.57 -15.45 -3.11
CA PRO A 341 20.92 -14.90 -2.92
C PRO A 341 20.99 -13.67 -2.01
N LEU A 342 19.91 -12.89 -1.95
CA LEU A 342 19.73 -11.77 -1.02
C LEU A 342 20.08 -12.14 0.43
N TYR A 343 19.55 -13.26 0.93
CA TYR A 343 19.76 -13.68 2.32
C TYR A 343 21.14 -14.28 2.55
N GLN A 344 21.74 -14.90 1.53
CA GLN A 344 23.13 -15.34 1.59
C GLN A 344 24.07 -14.14 1.74
N ALA A 345 23.78 -13.02 1.08
CA ALA A 345 24.60 -11.81 1.17
C ALA A 345 24.67 -11.25 2.60
N LEU A 346 23.57 -11.31 3.36
CA LEU A 346 23.54 -10.88 4.77
C LEU A 346 24.52 -11.66 5.67
N THR A 347 24.78 -12.94 5.35
CA THR A 347 25.72 -13.76 6.12
C THR A 347 27.18 -13.41 5.84
N GLN A 348 27.46 -12.72 4.72
CA GLN A 348 28.80 -12.39 4.25
C GLN A 348 28.86 -10.94 3.74
N PRO A 349 28.69 -9.92 4.61
CA PRO A 349 28.72 -8.51 4.19
C PRO A 349 30.03 -8.16 3.47
N GLY A 350 29.91 -7.37 2.39
CA GLY A 350 31.00 -6.98 1.50
C GLY A 350 31.32 -8.00 0.40
N ARG A 351 30.84 -9.25 0.48
CA ARG A 351 31.04 -10.25 -0.56
C ARG A 351 29.96 -10.13 -1.65
N ALA A 352 30.39 -9.91 -2.89
CA ALA A 352 29.51 -9.99 -4.04
C ALA A 352 29.08 -11.44 -4.32
N ILE A 353 27.78 -11.67 -4.51
CA ILE A 353 27.19 -12.97 -4.84
C ILE A 353 26.52 -12.85 -6.21
N ALA A 354 26.86 -13.77 -7.12
CA ALA A 354 26.17 -13.94 -8.39
C ALA A 354 25.68 -15.39 -8.50
N ARG A 355 24.37 -15.60 -8.69
CA ARG A 355 23.80 -16.95 -8.87
C ARG A 355 22.65 -16.91 -9.86
N THR A 356 22.55 -17.95 -10.68
CA THR A 356 21.32 -18.23 -11.44
C THR A 356 20.36 -19.00 -10.54
N VAL A 357 19.10 -18.57 -10.46
CA VAL A 357 18.03 -19.26 -9.72
C VAL A 357 16.80 -19.48 -10.59
N ARG A 358 15.99 -20.47 -10.23
CA ARG A 358 14.77 -20.84 -10.96
C ARG A 358 13.57 -20.90 -10.04
N MET A 359 12.48 -20.24 -10.45
CA MET A 359 11.19 -20.32 -9.76
C MET A 359 10.54 -21.68 -9.97
N PRO A 360 9.82 -22.21 -8.97
CA PRO A 360 9.05 -23.43 -9.11
C PRO A 360 7.71 -23.12 -9.83
N GLY A 361 7.20 -24.06 -10.61
CA GLY A 361 5.93 -23.89 -11.36
C GLY A 361 6.08 -24.23 -12.85
N ALA A 362 5.01 -24.00 -13.63
CA ALA A 362 4.98 -24.34 -15.06
C ALA A 362 5.87 -23.42 -15.91
N ALA A 363 5.93 -22.13 -15.60
CA ALA A 363 6.75 -21.15 -16.33
C ALA A 363 8.26 -21.37 -16.14
N ARG A 364 8.67 -21.97 -15.01
CA ARG A 364 10.08 -22.27 -14.66
C ARG A 364 11.04 -21.11 -14.93
N THR A 365 10.57 -19.87 -14.70
CA THR A 365 11.32 -18.65 -15.02
C THR A 365 12.68 -18.66 -14.30
N THR A 366 13.73 -18.48 -15.09
CA THR A 366 15.10 -18.42 -14.61
C THR A 366 15.56 -16.97 -14.49
N PHE A 367 16.18 -16.64 -13.36
CA PHE A 367 16.72 -15.33 -13.06
C PHE A 367 18.22 -15.42 -12.79
N GLU A 368 18.97 -14.45 -13.32
CA GLU A 368 20.30 -14.15 -12.84
C GLU A 368 20.21 -13.11 -11.72
N CYS A 369 20.76 -13.44 -10.57
CA CYS A 369 20.72 -12.60 -9.38
C CYS A 369 22.13 -12.11 -9.02
N PHE A 370 22.25 -10.83 -8.73
CA PHE A 370 23.46 -10.22 -8.19
C PHE A 370 23.09 -9.60 -6.83
N ALA A 371 23.75 -10.03 -5.77
CA ALA A 371 23.46 -9.60 -4.41
C ALA A 371 24.73 -9.15 -3.66
N VAL A 372 24.57 -8.15 -2.80
CA VAL A 372 25.60 -7.70 -1.87
C VAL A 372 24.92 -7.19 -0.60
N ALA A 373 25.58 -7.34 0.54
CA ALA A 373 25.16 -6.69 1.78
C ALA A 373 26.28 -5.80 2.29
N GLY A 374 25.93 -4.69 2.93
CA GLY A 374 26.91 -3.73 3.41
C GLY A 374 26.37 -2.83 4.52
N PRO A 375 27.27 -2.18 5.27
CA PRO A 375 26.89 -1.24 6.30
C PRO A 375 26.16 -0.03 5.69
N GLN A 376 25.21 0.51 6.43
CA GLN A 376 24.40 1.66 6.05
C GLN A 376 24.79 2.87 6.89
N GLY A 377 25.41 3.86 6.25
CA GLY A 377 25.89 5.08 6.90
C GLY A 377 27.39 5.08 7.16
N ALA A 378 27.87 6.07 7.90
CA ALA A 378 29.28 6.22 8.23
C ALA A 378 29.72 5.20 9.29
N VAL A 379 31.00 4.81 9.23
CA VAL A 379 31.63 3.96 10.24
C VAL A 379 31.75 4.74 11.56
N GLN A 380 31.22 4.16 12.64
CA GLN A 380 31.20 4.76 13.97
C GLN A 380 31.50 3.68 15.02
N PHE A 381 32.37 3.99 16.00
CA PHE A 381 32.73 3.03 17.06
C PHE A 381 31.66 2.85 18.14
N ALA A 382 30.76 3.84 18.31
CA ALA A 382 29.79 3.89 19.40
C ALA A 382 28.35 3.65 18.95
N ALA A 383 28.13 3.20 17.70
CA ALA A 383 26.81 2.96 17.15
C ALA A 383 26.72 1.53 16.61
N GLU A 384 25.55 0.91 16.77
CA GLU A 384 25.28 -0.41 16.22
C GLU A 384 25.34 -0.36 14.68
N PRO A 385 26.09 -1.26 14.03
CA PRO A 385 26.18 -1.28 12.58
C PRO A 385 24.83 -1.67 11.98
N ARG A 386 24.26 -0.77 11.18
CA ARG A 386 23.09 -1.09 10.35
C ARG A 386 23.57 -1.79 9.09
N VAL A 387 23.07 -2.98 8.80
CA VAL A 387 23.37 -3.71 7.56
C VAL A 387 22.12 -3.80 6.71
N ALA A 388 22.27 -3.62 5.39
CA ALA A 388 21.23 -3.91 4.42
C ALA A 388 21.79 -4.74 3.27
N ALA A 389 20.95 -5.59 2.69
CA ALA A 389 21.26 -6.31 1.47
C ALA A 389 20.47 -5.73 0.30
N THR A 390 21.12 -5.67 -0.86
CA THR A 390 20.54 -5.26 -2.14
C THR A 390 20.75 -6.39 -3.14
N MET A 391 19.69 -6.80 -3.82
CA MET A 391 19.75 -7.80 -4.88
C MET A 391 19.07 -7.29 -6.14
N LEU A 392 19.81 -7.27 -7.24
CA LEU A 392 19.26 -7.09 -8.58
C LEU A 392 18.94 -8.46 -9.17
N VAL A 393 17.83 -8.54 -9.89
CA VAL A 393 17.43 -9.72 -10.65
C VAL A 393 17.16 -9.36 -12.09
N ARG A 394 17.50 -10.24 -13.03
CA ARG A 394 17.11 -10.10 -14.44
C ARG A 394 16.78 -11.45 -15.05
N PRO A 395 15.86 -11.53 -16.02
CA PRO A 395 15.56 -12.77 -16.70
C PRO A 395 16.80 -13.32 -17.39
N LYS A 396 16.98 -14.63 -17.34
CA LYS A 396 18.04 -15.35 -18.06
C LYS A 396 17.43 -16.53 -18.78
N ALA A 397 18.03 -16.91 -19.91
CA ALA A 397 17.64 -18.12 -20.61
C ALA A 397 17.69 -19.34 -19.68
N ALA A 398 16.90 -20.36 -20.00
CA ALA A 398 16.84 -21.59 -19.21
C ALA A 398 18.27 -22.14 -18.98
N ASP A 399 18.55 -22.46 -17.72
CA ASP A 399 19.85 -22.91 -17.23
C ASP A 399 19.59 -24.12 -16.34
N ASP A 400 20.09 -25.28 -16.76
CA ASP A 400 19.92 -26.53 -16.03
C ASP A 400 20.70 -26.55 -14.70
N GLY A 401 21.72 -25.69 -14.56
CA GLY A 401 22.48 -25.49 -13.33
C GLY A 401 21.87 -24.47 -12.36
N ALA A 402 20.71 -23.89 -12.68
CA ALA A 402 20.06 -22.89 -11.84
C ALA A 402 19.62 -23.47 -10.49
N GLY A 403 19.98 -22.79 -9.40
CA GLY A 403 19.54 -23.17 -8.06
C GLY A 403 18.02 -23.01 -7.91
N GLN A 404 17.37 -23.91 -7.19
CA GLN A 404 15.93 -23.85 -6.98
C GLN A 404 15.58 -22.92 -5.81
N VAL A 405 14.72 -21.93 -6.06
CA VAL A 405 14.15 -21.03 -5.02
C VAL A 405 12.64 -21.20 -4.95
N GLY A 406 11.95 -20.38 -4.17
CA GLY A 406 10.48 -20.40 -4.10
C GLY A 406 9.87 -19.09 -3.60
N PRO A 407 8.55 -18.93 -3.75
CA PRO A 407 7.82 -17.74 -3.32
C PRO A 407 7.70 -17.66 -1.79
N GLY A 408 7.86 -18.78 -1.07
CA GLY A 408 7.76 -18.88 0.39
C GLY A 408 7.35 -20.29 0.78
N CYS A 409 7.77 -20.81 1.94
CA CYS A 409 7.63 -22.24 2.26
C CYS A 409 6.17 -22.75 2.16
N ARG A 410 5.20 -21.96 2.65
CA ARG A 410 3.78 -22.31 2.63
C ARG A 410 3.18 -22.43 1.23
N LEU A 411 3.73 -21.74 0.25
CA LEU A 411 3.25 -21.72 -1.14
C LEU A 411 4.27 -22.34 -2.11
N CYS A 412 5.24 -23.08 -1.60
CA CYS A 412 6.30 -23.65 -2.42
C CYS A 412 5.95 -25.11 -2.78
N PRO A 413 5.78 -25.46 -4.07
CA PRO A 413 5.39 -26.81 -4.50
C PRO A 413 6.57 -27.81 -4.51
N VAL A 414 7.77 -27.41 -4.09
CA VAL A 414 8.96 -28.28 -4.06
C VAL A 414 8.85 -29.29 -2.91
N LYS A 415 8.73 -30.59 -3.21
CA LYS A 415 8.51 -31.62 -2.19
C LYS A 415 9.69 -31.77 -1.22
N ASP A 416 10.86 -32.11 -1.75
CA ASP A 416 12.05 -32.48 -0.94
C ASP A 416 13.00 -31.28 -0.76
N CYS A 417 12.54 -30.26 -0.03
CA CYS A 417 13.34 -29.07 0.25
C CYS A 417 13.87 -29.09 1.69
N ASP A 418 15.16 -29.35 1.88
CA ASP A 418 15.82 -29.37 3.20
C ASP A 418 15.76 -28.01 3.94
N SER A 419 15.54 -26.92 3.20
CA SER A 419 15.40 -25.56 3.76
C SER A 419 13.94 -25.19 4.10
N ARG A 420 13.01 -26.15 4.05
CA ARG A 420 11.58 -25.93 4.31
C ARG A 420 11.32 -25.69 5.79
N ARG A 421 10.78 -24.51 6.13
CA ARG A 421 10.38 -24.13 7.50
C ARG A 421 8.93 -24.46 7.84
N HIS A 422 8.06 -24.48 6.84
CA HIS A 422 6.63 -24.77 7.00
C HIS A 422 6.16 -25.76 5.94
N PRO A 423 5.21 -26.65 6.27
CA PRO A 423 4.51 -27.47 5.29
C PRO A 423 3.92 -26.61 4.16
N SER A 424 3.91 -27.16 2.94
CA SER A 424 3.29 -26.50 1.80
C SER A 424 1.77 -26.69 1.85
N LEU A 425 1.02 -25.65 1.52
CA LEU A 425 -0.43 -25.70 1.33
C LEU A 425 -0.80 -26.29 -0.05
N LEU A 426 0.13 -26.29 -1.01
CA LEU A 426 -0.08 -26.78 -2.36
C LEU A 426 0.06 -28.31 -2.50
N GLY A 427 0.06 -29.03 -1.36
CA GLY A 427 -0.03 -30.48 -1.29
C GLY A 427 1.18 -31.18 -0.66
N THR A 428 0.95 -31.81 0.48
CA THR A 428 1.36 -33.21 0.70
C THR A 428 0.08 -34.05 0.61
N ASP A 429 -0.02 -34.88 -0.43
CA ASP A 429 -0.86 -36.07 -0.35
C ASP A 429 -0.26 -36.95 0.76
N ASP A 430 -0.76 -36.83 1.99
CA ASP A 430 -0.64 -37.91 2.97
C ASP A 430 -1.71 -38.95 2.66
N THR A 431 -1.55 -39.60 1.51
CA THR A 431 -1.85 -41.01 1.39
C THR A 431 -0.60 -41.78 1.79
N GLU A 432 -0.38 -41.96 3.08
CA GLU A 432 0.33 -43.14 3.58
C GLU A 432 -0.09 -43.46 5.03
N ARG A 433 -0.34 -44.75 5.23
CA ARG A 433 -1.01 -45.38 6.36
C ARG A 433 -0.16 -45.37 7.63
N GLY A 434 -0.85 -45.29 8.77
CA GLY A 434 -0.36 -45.67 10.10
C GLY A 434 -1.49 -45.64 11.11
#